data_AF-A0A3D2I1M8-F1
#
_entry.id   AF-A0A3D2I1M8-F1
#
_cell.length_a   1.000
_cell.length_b   1.000
_cell.length_c   1.000
_cell.angle_alpha   90.00
_cell.angle_beta   90.00
_cell.angle_gamma   90.00
#
_symmetry.space_group_name_H-M   'P 1'
#
loop_
_entity.id
_entity.type
_entity.pdbx_description
1 polymer ?
#
loop_
_entity_poly.entity_id
_entity_poly.type
_entity_poly.pdbx_seq_one_letter_code
_entity_poly.pdbx_strand_id
1 'polypeptide(L)'
;MNISIKCDSLKAIYSVKNGMLRCVTPYEFTISQMPMIKVCIEEVGNRIITFTCEEEIEAKKLYSLLQELERLLQIFDGVFLDLEAIEIHGRESTNSYNALVEHFKIQRLHYFSSANFISIFSDRLLKYEDILSSELFDKWRILLDELGVVNQMYLYATSSAGFTNDVKYAFLVELSELLMEIIQSEDIKLQRYPNENGKLKPCLRTIINFYGKTLFRNEIEFDLEKFFLV
;
A
#
# COMPACT_ATOMS: atom_id res chain seq x y z
N MET A 1 -25.50 -3.51 19.46
CA MET A 1 -24.69 -3.84 20.65
C MET A 1 -23.23 -3.83 20.19
N ASN A 2 -22.53 -2.70 20.33
CA ASN A 2 -21.12 -2.58 19.95
C ASN A 2 -20.27 -3.12 21.11
N ILE A 3 -20.12 -4.44 21.17
CA ILE A 3 -19.09 -5.04 22.03
C ILE A 3 -17.78 -4.78 21.31
N SER A 4 -16.97 -3.89 21.86
CA SER A 4 -15.62 -3.65 21.37
C SER A 4 -14.75 -4.84 21.78
N ILE A 5 -14.62 -5.81 20.88
CA ILE A 5 -13.78 -7.00 21.07
C ILE A 5 -12.32 -6.52 21.17
N LYS A 6 -11.65 -6.90 22.25
CA LYS A 6 -10.26 -6.55 22.48
C LYS A 6 -9.32 -7.72 22.16
N CYS A 7 -8.09 -7.38 21.83
CA CYS A 7 -7.03 -8.32 21.52
C CYS A 7 -5.66 -7.70 21.85
N ASP A 8 -4.66 -8.53 22.08
CA ASP A 8 -3.26 -8.10 22.22
C ASP A 8 -2.46 -8.36 20.95
N SER A 9 -2.97 -9.19 20.02
CA SER A 9 -2.28 -9.51 18.78
C SER A 9 -3.23 -9.67 17.59
N LEU A 10 -2.80 -9.18 16.44
CA LEU A 10 -3.42 -9.41 15.14
C LEU A 10 -2.35 -9.83 14.14
N LYS A 11 -2.56 -10.94 13.46
CA LYS A 11 -1.66 -11.48 12.43
C LYS A 11 -2.41 -11.61 11.12
N ALA A 12 -1.85 -11.07 10.05
CA ALA A 12 -2.38 -11.14 8.70
C ALA A 12 -1.42 -11.91 7.79
N ILE A 13 -1.95 -12.84 6.99
CA ILE A 13 -1.19 -13.71 6.10
C ILE A 13 -1.55 -13.39 4.66
N TYR A 14 -0.53 -13.18 3.83
CA TYR A 14 -0.65 -12.77 2.45
C TYR A 14 0.12 -13.70 1.52
N SER A 15 -0.44 -13.92 0.34
CA SER A 15 0.19 -14.72 -0.70
C SER A 15 0.11 -14.04 -2.07
N VAL A 16 0.75 -14.69 -3.04
CA VAL A 16 0.67 -14.34 -4.45
C VAL A 16 0.04 -15.50 -5.21
N LYS A 17 -0.92 -15.22 -6.08
CA LYS A 17 -1.70 -16.25 -6.80
C LYS A 17 -0.85 -17.22 -7.62
N ASN A 18 0.33 -16.82 -8.10
CA ASN A 18 1.16 -17.61 -9.00
C ASN A 18 2.67 -17.39 -8.75
N GLY A 19 3.14 -17.68 -7.54
CA GLY A 19 4.57 -17.56 -7.23
C GLY A 19 4.87 -17.73 -5.75
N MET A 20 6.07 -17.31 -5.38
CA MET A 20 6.48 -17.18 -3.98
C MET A 20 7.11 -15.81 -3.80
N LEU A 21 6.81 -15.17 -2.68
CA LEU A 21 7.55 -13.99 -2.25
C LEU A 21 8.99 -14.39 -1.89
N ARG A 22 9.88 -13.41 -1.98
CA ARG A 22 11.27 -13.53 -1.51
C ARG A 22 11.33 -14.02 -0.05
N CYS A 23 12.49 -14.57 0.30
CA CYS A 23 12.83 -14.84 1.68
C CYS A 23 13.70 -13.70 2.21
N VAL A 24 13.21 -12.92 3.17
CA VAL A 24 13.98 -11.86 3.83
C VAL A 24 13.92 -12.02 5.34
N THR A 25 14.94 -11.50 6.03
CA THR A 25 14.97 -11.49 7.50
C THR A 25 13.76 -10.72 8.03
N PRO A 26 13.14 -11.18 9.13
CA PRO A 26 12.05 -10.45 9.77
C PRO A 26 12.43 -9.00 10.02
N TYR A 27 11.55 -8.09 9.61
CA TYR A 27 11.71 -6.65 9.82
C TYR A 27 10.75 -6.19 10.91
N GLU A 28 11.27 -5.46 11.89
CA GLU A 28 10.48 -5.00 13.04
C GLU A 28 10.58 -3.49 13.21
N PHE A 29 9.46 -2.87 13.56
CA PHE A 29 9.41 -1.48 14.00
C PHE A 29 8.29 -1.30 15.03
N THR A 30 8.21 -0.13 15.65
CA THR A 30 7.20 0.16 16.67
C THR A 30 6.37 1.38 16.28
N ILE A 31 5.06 1.29 16.42
CA ILE A 31 4.18 2.45 16.25
C ILE A 31 4.08 3.15 17.61
N SER A 32 4.49 4.41 17.65
CA SER A 32 4.57 5.22 18.89
C SER A 32 3.21 5.77 19.33
N GLN A 33 2.16 4.97 19.19
CA GLN A 33 0.84 5.23 19.77
C GLN A 33 0.76 4.55 21.14
N MET A 34 -0.01 5.07 22.09
CA MET A 34 -0.23 4.39 23.37
C MET A 34 -1.47 3.48 23.31
N PRO A 35 -1.37 2.19 23.72
CA PRO A 35 -0.16 1.47 24.09
C PRO A 35 0.75 1.21 22.87
N MET A 36 2.07 1.12 23.10
CA MET A 36 3.03 0.87 22.02
C MET A 36 2.72 -0.43 21.29
N ILE A 37 2.77 -0.38 19.96
CA ILE A 37 2.41 -1.51 19.10
C ILE A 37 3.66 -1.95 18.35
N LYS A 38 4.12 -3.16 18.61
CA LYS A 38 5.19 -3.80 17.85
C LYS A 38 4.62 -4.33 16.54
N VAL A 39 5.29 -4.04 15.43
CA VAL A 39 4.97 -4.58 14.11
C VAL A 39 6.14 -5.44 13.66
N CYS A 40 5.85 -6.67 13.25
CA CYS A 40 6.79 -7.58 12.62
C CYS A 40 6.30 -7.94 11.22
N ILE A 41 7.17 -7.85 10.23
CA ILE A 41 6.91 -8.28 8.85
C ILE A 41 7.88 -9.41 8.53
N GLU A 42 7.34 -10.60 8.27
CA GLU A 42 8.08 -11.78 7.87
C GLU A 42 7.75 -12.11 6.41
N GLU A 43 8.75 -12.48 5.63
CA GLU A 43 8.55 -12.93 4.25
C GLU A 43 9.35 -14.20 4.00
N VAL A 44 8.64 -15.33 3.88
CA VAL A 44 9.19 -16.65 3.57
C VAL A 44 8.19 -17.36 2.65
N GLY A 45 8.20 -17.01 1.36
CA GLY A 45 7.21 -17.50 0.37
C GLY A 45 5.85 -16.80 0.46
N ASN A 46 5.38 -16.55 1.68
CA ASN A 46 4.24 -15.69 2.01
C ASN A 46 4.71 -14.48 2.82
N ARG A 47 3.90 -13.42 2.87
CA ARG A 47 4.13 -12.30 3.80
C ARG A 47 3.23 -12.47 5.01
N ILE A 48 3.80 -12.37 6.20
CA ILE A 48 3.07 -12.38 7.46
C ILE A 48 3.34 -11.03 8.12
N ILE A 49 2.27 -10.33 8.49
CA ILE A 49 2.35 -9.08 9.25
C ILE A 49 1.70 -9.32 10.61
N THR A 50 2.46 -9.11 11.68
CA THR A 50 1.99 -9.29 13.04
C THR A 50 2.09 -7.98 13.80
N PHE A 51 0.96 -7.56 14.36
CA PHE A 51 0.86 -6.47 15.33
C PHE A 51 0.71 -7.08 16.72
N THR A 52 1.51 -6.61 17.68
CA THR A 52 1.46 -7.08 19.06
C THR A 52 1.51 -5.90 20.03
N CYS A 53 0.69 -5.96 21.08
CA CYS A 53 0.60 -4.98 22.15
C CYS A 53 0.82 -5.68 23.50
N GLU A 54 1.37 -4.96 24.48
CA GLU A 54 1.48 -5.49 25.85
C GLU A 54 0.11 -5.57 26.54
N GLU A 55 -0.80 -4.66 26.19
CA GLU A 55 -2.15 -4.58 26.73
C GLU A 55 -3.20 -4.82 25.64
N GLU A 56 -4.32 -5.41 26.02
CA GLU A 56 -5.44 -5.60 25.09
C GLU A 56 -6.09 -4.28 24.69
N ILE A 57 -6.08 -4.02 23.38
CA ILE A 57 -6.76 -2.89 22.76
C ILE A 57 -7.88 -3.38 21.84
N GLU A 58 -8.70 -2.45 21.34
CA GLU A 58 -9.76 -2.82 20.40
C GLU A 58 -9.16 -3.44 19.13
N ALA A 59 -9.61 -4.64 18.77
CA ALA A 59 -9.11 -5.35 17.59
C ALA A 59 -9.31 -4.55 16.29
N LYS A 60 -10.35 -3.71 16.25
CA LYS A 60 -10.60 -2.77 15.14
C LYS A 60 -9.46 -1.75 14.97
N LYS A 61 -8.79 -1.35 16.05
CA LYS A 61 -7.63 -0.43 15.96
C LYS A 61 -6.46 -1.10 15.27
N LEU A 62 -6.12 -2.33 15.66
CA LEU A 62 -5.08 -3.12 14.97
C LEU A 62 -5.42 -3.36 13.50
N TYR A 63 -6.69 -3.67 13.21
CA TYR A 63 -7.13 -3.87 11.83
C TYR A 63 -7.05 -2.59 10.99
N SER A 64 -7.32 -1.43 11.58
CA SER A 64 -7.18 -0.14 10.88
C SER A 64 -5.71 0.18 10.58
N LEU A 65 -4.82 -0.06 11.54
CA LEU A 65 -3.37 0.08 11.35
C LEU A 65 -2.83 -0.87 10.29
N LEU A 66 -3.34 -2.11 10.24
CA LEU A 66 -3.03 -3.05 9.17
C LEU A 66 -3.38 -2.45 7.81
N GLN A 67 -4.60 -1.92 7.63
CA GLN A 67 -5.04 -1.31 6.36
C GLN A 67 -4.23 -0.06 5.97
N GLU A 68 -3.76 0.72 6.94
CA GLU A 68 -2.87 1.86 6.69
C GLU A 68 -1.49 1.38 6.22
N LEU A 69 -0.94 0.35 6.86
CA LEU A 69 0.34 -0.26 6.48
C LEU A 69 0.26 -0.96 5.12
N GLU A 70 -0.82 -1.68 4.84
CA GLU A 70 -1.05 -2.32 3.53
C GLU A 70 -1.00 -1.33 2.38
N ARG A 71 -1.60 -0.14 2.57
CA ARG A 71 -1.56 0.92 1.55
C ARG A 71 -0.16 1.50 1.36
N LEU A 72 0.63 1.63 2.42
CA LEU A 72 2.03 2.03 2.31
C LEU A 72 2.86 0.96 1.59
N LEU A 73 2.68 -0.31 1.98
CA LEU A 73 3.37 -1.43 1.34
C LEU A 73 2.98 -1.57 -0.12
N GLN A 74 1.73 -1.26 -0.50
CA GLN A 74 1.32 -1.22 -1.91
C GLN A 74 2.09 -0.18 -2.73
N ILE A 75 2.50 0.95 -2.14
CA ILE A 75 3.36 1.92 -2.84
C ILE A 75 4.75 1.33 -3.08
N PHE A 76 5.28 0.56 -2.13
CA PHE A 76 6.61 -0.07 -2.25
C PHE A 76 6.59 -1.27 -3.20
N ASP A 77 5.55 -2.09 -3.10
CA ASP A 77 5.37 -3.27 -3.93
C ASP A 77 4.86 -2.92 -5.33
N GLY A 78 4.12 -1.81 -5.47
CA GLY A 78 3.34 -1.44 -6.65
C GLY A 78 1.97 -2.11 -6.70
N VAL A 79 1.72 -3.15 -5.89
CA VAL A 79 0.51 -3.98 -5.90
C VAL A 79 0.07 -4.31 -4.46
N PHE A 80 -1.21 -4.60 -4.27
CA PHE A 80 -1.66 -5.29 -3.06
C PHE A 80 -1.45 -6.80 -3.21
N LEU A 81 -0.90 -7.41 -2.16
CA LEU A 81 -0.86 -8.86 -2.02
C LEU A 81 -2.24 -9.37 -1.58
N ASP A 82 -2.61 -10.57 -2.02
CA ASP A 82 -3.89 -11.17 -1.67
C ASP A 82 -3.87 -11.59 -0.19
N LEU A 83 -4.83 -11.09 0.59
CA LEU A 83 -5.02 -11.46 1.99
C LEU A 83 -5.67 -12.85 2.08
N GLU A 84 -4.98 -13.81 2.68
CA GLU A 84 -5.47 -15.18 2.87
C GLU A 84 -6.21 -15.34 4.19
N ALA A 85 -5.63 -14.84 5.27
CA ALA A 85 -6.13 -15.06 6.62
C ALA A 85 -5.81 -13.89 7.56
N ILE A 86 -6.67 -13.73 8.55
CA ILE A 86 -6.43 -12.89 9.72
C ILE A 86 -6.63 -13.78 10.95
N GLU A 87 -5.67 -13.75 11.86
CA GLU A 87 -5.69 -14.42 13.16
C GLU A 87 -5.67 -13.33 14.23
N ILE A 88 -6.57 -13.41 15.21
CA ILE A 88 -6.65 -12.47 16.34
C ILE A 88 -6.48 -13.27 17.62
N HIS A 89 -5.64 -12.77 18.53
CA HIS A 89 -5.36 -13.40 19.82
C HIS A 89 -5.56 -12.42 20.98
N GLY A 90 -5.99 -12.97 22.11
CA GLY A 90 -6.28 -12.25 23.34
C GLY A 90 -7.15 -13.12 24.25
N ARG A 91 -7.95 -12.49 25.11
CA ARG A 91 -8.75 -13.13 26.17
C ARG A 91 -10.15 -13.51 25.74
N GLU A 92 -10.63 -13.01 24.61
CA GLU A 92 -11.95 -13.35 24.10
C GLU A 92 -11.97 -14.77 23.50
N SER A 93 -13.18 -15.31 23.32
CA SER A 93 -13.33 -16.64 22.74
C SER A 93 -12.89 -16.68 21.27
N THR A 94 -12.36 -17.81 20.82
CA THR A 94 -12.03 -18.05 19.40
C THR A 94 -13.23 -17.78 18.48
N ASN A 95 -14.45 -18.11 18.91
CA ASN A 95 -15.66 -17.85 18.13
C ASN A 95 -15.94 -16.35 17.98
N SER A 96 -15.70 -15.55 19.03
CA SER A 96 -15.81 -14.09 18.97
C SER A 96 -14.82 -13.50 17.96
N TYR A 97 -13.58 -13.96 18.00
CA TYR A 97 -12.55 -13.51 17.06
C TYR A 97 -12.85 -13.94 15.62
N ASN A 98 -13.28 -15.17 15.40
CA ASN A 98 -13.66 -15.65 14.07
C ASN A 98 -14.81 -14.83 13.48
N ALA A 99 -15.85 -14.55 14.27
CA ALA A 99 -16.96 -13.69 13.83
C ALA A 99 -16.50 -12.28 13.47
N LEU A 100 -15.56 -11.72 14.25
CA LEU A 100 -14.98 -10.40 13.96
C LEU A 100 -14.12 -10.41 12.69
N VAL A 101 -13.31 -11.45 12.46
CA VAL A 101 -12.49 -11.61 11.25
C VAL A 101 -13.38 -11.68 10.01
N GLU A 102 -14.48 -12.43 10.06
CA GLU A 102 -15.43 -12.48 8.93
C GLU A 102 -16.07 -11.12 8.67
N HIS A 103 -16.42 -10.38 9.74
CA HIS A 103 -16.89 -9.00 9.60
C HIS A 103 -15.83 -8.07 8.97
N PHE A 104 -14.56 -8.18 9.35
CA PHE A 104 -13.46 -7.43 8.72
C PHE A 104 -13.31 -7.76 7.24
N LYS A 105 -13.39 -9.05 6.86
CA LYS A 105 -13.34 -9.46 5.45
C LYS A 105 -14.50 -8.89 4.64
N ILE A 106 -15.72 -8.88 5.18
CA ILE A 106 -16.90 -8.30 4.53
C ILE A 106 -16.74 -6.78 4.32
N GLN A 107 -16.17 -6.07 5.31
CA GLN A 107 -15.96 -4.63 5.23
C GLN A 107 -14.72 -4.22 4.43
N ARG A 108 -13.86 -5.19 4.07
CA ARG A 108 -12.65 -4.92 3.31
C ARG A 108 -13.01 -4.40 1.93
N LEU A 109 -12.48 -3.23 1.60
CA LEU A 109 -12.77 -2.57 0.33
C LEU A 109 -12.14 -3.32 -0.85
N HIS A 110 -12.84 -3.34 -1.99
CA HIS A 110 -12.40 -4.07 -3.18
C HIS A 110 -11.07 -3.57 -3.75
N TYR A 111 -10.66 -2.33 -3.46
CA TYR A 111 -9.41 -1.81 -3.98
C TYR A 111 -8.17 -2.54 -3.46
N PHE A 112 -8.29 -3.29 -2.36
CA PHE A 112 -7.21 -4.15 -1.85
C PHE A 112 -6.94 -5.36 -2.76
N SER A 113 -7.70 -5.53 -3.85
CA SER A 113 -7.37 -6.44 -4.94
C SER A 113 -6.89 -5.63 -6.13
N SER A 114 -5.60 -5.72 -6.44
CA SER A 114 -5.03 -5.01 -7.59
C SER A 114 -5.42 -5.62 -8.92
N ALA A 115 -5.43 -4.80 -9.97
CA ALA A 115 -5.71 -5.26 -11.33
C ALA A 115 -4.59 -6.17 -11.88
N ASN A 116 -4.97 -7.16 -12.70
CA ASN A 116 -4.05 -8.14 -13.28
C ASN A 116 -2.92 -7.56 -14.17
N PHE A 117 -3.07 -6.32 -14.67
CA PHE A 117 -2.03 -5.68 -15.48
C PHE A 117 -0.87 -5.12 -14.64
N ILE A 118 -1.01 -5.06 -13.32
CA ILE A 118 0.05 -4.70 -12.38
C ILE A 118 0.76 -6.02 -12.01
N SER A 119 1.50 -6.57 -12.96
CA SER A 119 2.18 -7.85 -12.77
C SER A 119 3.54 -7.65 -12.09
N ILE A 120 3.64 -8.02 -10.82
CA ILE A 120 4.93 -8.15 -10.13
C ILE A 120 5.52 -9.51 -10.51
N PHE A 121 6.48 -9.52 -11.43
CA PHE A 121 7.24 -10.74 -11.70
C PHE A 121 8.74 -10.60 -11.44
N SER A 122 9.26 -9.46 -11.00
CA SER A 122 10.71 -9.38 -10.70
C SER A 122 11.09 -8.41 -9.58
N ASP A 123 10.66 -7.15 -9.64
CA ASP A 123 11.22 -6.14 -8.74
C ASP A 123 10.13 -5.27 -8.14
N ARG A 124 10.04 -5.29 -6.81
CA ARG A 124 9.31 -4.27 -6.08
C ARG A 124 9.89 -2.91 -6.42
N LEU A 125 9.04 -1.88 -6.48
CA LEU A 125 9.50 -0.51 -6.70
C LEU A 125 10.52 -0.11 -5.65
N LEU A 126 10.26 -0.48 -4.38
CA LEU A 126 11.13 -0.23 -3.25
C LEU A 126 11.14 -1.43 -2.29
N LYS A 127 12.30 -1.69 -1.68
CA LYS A 127 12.46 -2.68 -0.62
C LYS A 127 12.07 -2.06 0.71
N TYR A 128 10.99 -2.53 1.34
CA TYR A 128 10.51 -1.93 2.59
C TYR A 128 11.57 -1.98 3.70
N GLU A 129 12.43 -3.00 3.75
CA GLU A 129 13.48 -3.14 4.75
C GLU A 129 14.52 -2.03 4.71
N ASP A 130 14.64 -1.35 3.56
CA ASP A 130 15.61 -0.27 3.36
C ASP A 130 15.03 1.12 3.70
N ILE A 131 13.70 1.26 3.73
CA ILE A 131 13.03 2.58 3.79
C ILE A 131 11.96 2.70 4.87
N LEU A 132 11.27 1.60 5.21
CA LEU A 132 10.23 1.61 6.22
C LEU A 132 10.88 1.96 7.55
N SER A 133 10.17 2.75 8.34
CA SER A 133 10.55 3.13 9.70
C SER A 133 9.29 3.59 10.41
N SER A 134 9.35 3.63 11.74
CA SER A 134 8.28 4.22 12.57
C SER A 134 7.95 5.65 12.13
N GLU A 135 8.97 6.48 11.90
CA GLU A 135 8.80 7.88 11.48
C GLU A 135 8.13 7.98 10.10
N LEU A 136 8.54 7.15 9.14
CA LEU A 136 7.92 7.14 7.81
C LEU A 136 6.45 6.70 7.90
N PHE A 137 6.16 5.68 8.71
CA PHE A 137 4.80 5.21 8.89
C PHE A 137 3.91 6.27 9.55
N ASP A 138 4.40 6.98 10.58
CA ASP A 138 3.64 8.06 11.21
C ASP A 138 3.36 9.21 10.24
N LYS A 139 4.36 9.62 9.43
CA LYS A 139 4.16 10.62 8.36
C LYS A 139 3.17 10.15 7.30
N TRP A 140 3.24 8.87 6.92
CA TRP A 140 2.31 8.27 5.97
C TRP A 140 0.86 8.36 6.48
N ARG A 141 0.62 8.09 7.76
CA ARG A 141 -0.74 8.18 8.34
C ARG A 141 -1.32 9.59 8.29
N ILE A 142 -0.49 10.59 8.52
CA ILE A 142 -0.88 12.01 8.38
C ILE A 142 -1.24 12.31 6.93
N LEU A 143 -0.36 11.97 5.99
CA LEU A 143 -0.60 12.16 4.56
C LEU A 143 -1.85 11.41 4.07
N LEU A 144 -2.09 10.21 4.60
CA LEU A 144 -3.24 9.39 4.25
C LEU A 144 -4.58 10.02 4.68
N ASP A 145 -4.59 10.73 5.80
CA ASP A 145 -5.74 11.52 6.26
C ASP A 145 -5.97 12.73 5.34
N GLU A 146 -4.89 13.45 4.98
CA GLU A 146 -4.93 14.60 4.06
C GLU A 146 -5.39 14.22 2.66
N LEU A 147 -4.93 13.08 2.14
CA LEU A 147 -5.36 12.55 0.84
C LEU A 147 -6.84 12.16 0.84
N GLY A 148 -7.39 11.76 1.98
CA GLY A 148 -8.80 11.43 2.16
C GLY A 148 -9.39 10.56 1.03
N VAL A 149 -10.42 11.10 0.35
CA VAL A 149 -11.13 10.40 -0.74
C VAL A 149 -10.27 10.26 -2.00
N VAL A 150 -9.30 11.15 -2.23
CA VAL A 150 -8.41 11.13 -3.41
C VAL A 150 -7.62 9.82 -3.44
N ASN A 151 -7.07 9.38 -2.30
CA ASN A 151 -6.37 8.10 -2.23
C ASN A 151 -7.32 6.92 -2.52
N GLN A 152 -8.54 6.93 -2.00
CA GLN A 152 -9.50 5.86 -2.27
C GLN A 152 -9.84 5.78 -3.76
N MET A 153 -10.08 6.92 -4.42
CA MET A 153 -10.32 6.99 -5.85
C MET A 153 -9.14 6.45 -6.67
N TYR A 154 -7.91 6.82 -6.29
CA TYR A 154 -6.70 6.29 -6.90
C TYR A 154 -6.63 4.75 -6.80
N LEU A 155 -6.80 4.22 -5.59
CA LEU A 155 -6.74 2.78 -5.36
C LEU A 155 -7.84 2.04 -6.13
N TYR A 156 -9.05 2.61 -6.23
CA TYR A 156 -10.11 2.05 -7.06
C TYR A 156 -9.77 2.05 -8.55
N ALA A 157 -9.16 3.10 -9.07
CA ALA A 157 -8.72 3.18 -10.46
C ALA A 157 -7.65 2.12 -10.79
N THR A 158 -6.77 1.78 -9.84
CA THR A 158 -5.71 0.75 -10.01
C THR A 158 -6.15 -0.66 -9.62
N SER A 159 -7.35 -0.82 -9.06
CA SER A 159 -7.87 -2.10 -8.59
C SER A 159 -8.48 -2.99 -9.68
N SER A 160 -8.73 -4.24 -9.32
CA SER A 160 -9.51 -5.20 -10.12
C SER A 160 -11.01 -4.93 -10.11
N ALA A 161 -11.51 -3.88 -9.42
CA ALA A 161 -12.92 -3.62 -9.10
C ALA A 161 -13.83 -3.23 -10.30
N GLY A 162 -13.61 -3.78 -11.49
CA GLY A 162 -14.61 -3.81 -12.55
C GLY A 162 -14.85 -2.52 -13.33
N PHE A 163 -14.11 -1.43 -13.06
CA PHE A 163 -14.13 -0.27 -13.95
C PHE A 163 -13.51 -0.62 -15.30
N THR A 164 -14.12 -0.11 -16.37
CA THR A 164 -13.55 -0.17 -17.70
C THR A 164 -12.29 0.71 -17.77
N ASN A 165 -11.34 0.35 -18.61
CA ASN A 165 -10.03 1.01 -18.64
C ASN A 165 -10.11 2.50 -18.97
N ASP A 166 -11.03 2.91 -19.83
CA ASP A 166 -11.33 4.31 -20.14
C ASP A 166 -11.72 5.13 -18.90
N VAL A 167 -12.59 4.58 -18.05
CA VAL A 167 -13.00 5.21 -16.78
C VAL A 167 -11.82 5.31 -15.82
N LYS A 168 -11.00 4.25 -15.73
CA LYS A 168 -9.77 4.26 -14.91
C LYS A 168 -8.79 5.35 -15.36
N TYR A 169 -8.56 5.48 -16.67
CA TYR A 169 -7.66 6.50 -17.21
C TYR A 169 -8.21 7.91 -17.00
N ALA A 170 -9.51 8.13 -17.19
CA ALA A 170 -10.15 9.41 -16.91
C ALA A 170 -9.98 9.80 -15.43
N PHE A 171 -10.25 8.88 -14.50
CA PHE A 171 -10.03 9.12 -13.07
C PHE A 171 -8.57 9.45 -12.75
N LEU A 172 -7.60 8.69 -13.27
CA LEU A 172 -6.18 8.95 -13.01
C LEU A 172 -5.72 10.32 -13.53
N VAL A 173 -6.27 10.78 -14.66
CA VAL A 173 -6.00 12.13 -15.18
C VAL A 173 -6.54 13.19 -14.22
N GLU A 174 -7.80 13.09 -13.80
CA GLU A 174 -8.40 14.04 -12.85
C GLU A 174 -7.67 14.05 -11.50
N LEU A 175 -7.30 12.87 -10.99
CA LEU A 175 -6.56 12.72 -9.74
C LEU A 175 -5.17 13.37 -9.81
N SER A 176 -4.55 13.41 -10.98
CA SER A 176 -3.22 14.00 -11.14
C SER A 176 -3.20 15.50 -10.83
N GLU A 177 -4.30 16.22 -11.08
CA GLU A 177 -4.39 17.65 -10.76
C GLU A 177 -4.45 17.88 -9.25
N LEU A 178 -5.32 17.15 -8.55
CA LEU A 178 -5.46 17.22 -7.09
C LEU A 178 -4.16 16.80 -6.36
N LEU A 179 -3.50 15.74 -6.83
CA LEU A 179 -2.22 15.32 -6.27
C LEU A 179 -1.13 16.39 -6.47
N MET A 180 -1.12 17.06 -7.61
CA MET A 180 -0.18 18.15 -7.86
C MET A 180 -0.43 19.35 -6.95
N GLU A 181 -1.68 19.67 -6.64
CA GLU A 181 -2.03 20.74 -5.69
C GLU A 181 -1.51 20.43 -4.27
N ILE A 182 -1.71 19.19 -3.79
CA ILE A 182 -1.23 18.74 -2.48
C ILE A 182 0.31 18.76 -2.41
N ILE A 183 0.99 18.27 -3.45
CA ILE A 183 2.46 18.28 -3.47
C ILE A 183 3.00 19.72 -3.47
N GLN A 184 2.30 20.65 -4.14
CA GLN A 184 2.69 22.06 -4.17
C GLN A 184 2.45 22.78 -2.84
N SER A 185 1.44 22.39 -2.06
CA SER A 185 1.22 22.98 -0.73
C SER A 185 2.30 22.59 0.27
N GLU A 186 2.97 21.45 0.08
CA GLU A 186 4.07 20.95 0.92
C GLU A 186 5.45 21.59 0.61
N ASP A 187 5.51 22.63 -0.23
CA ASP A 187 6.73 23.27 -0.74
C ASP A 187 7.71 22.29 -1.42
N ILE A 188 7.22 21.10 -1.81
CA ILE A 188 7.95 20.14 -2.62
C ILE A 188 8.00 20.71 -4.04
N LYS A 189 9.16 21.26 -4.40
CA LYS A 189 9.41 21.80 -5.75
C LYS A 189 9.53 20.67 -6.77
N LEU A 190 8.39 20.14 -7.22
CA LEU A 190 8.33 19.51 -8.54
C LEU A 190 8.58 20.62 -9.56
N GLN A 191 9.75 20.60 -10.23
CA GLN A 191 10.03 21.56 -11.29
C GLN A 191 8.95 21.44 -12.37
N ARG A 192 7.97 22.37 -12.37
CA ARG A 192 7.13 22.60 -13.54
C ARG A 192 8.01 23.23 -14.61
N TYR A 193 8.15 22.57 -15.75
CA TYR A 193 8.68 23.24 -16.92
C TYR A 193 7.72 24.39 -17.28
N PRO A 194 8.22 25.62 -17.43
CA PRO A 194 7.39 26.72 -17.88
C PRO A 194 6.90 26.40 -19.29
N ASN A 195 5.58 26.44 -19.49
CA ASN A 195 4.84 26.32 -20.77
C ASN A 195 4.20 24.97 -21.13
N GLU A 196 4.18 23.96 -20.26
CA GLU A 196 3.45 22.71 -20.58
C GLU A 196 2.10 22.64 -19.86
N ASN A 197 1.10 23.29 -20.46
CA ASN A 197 -0.30 23.19 -20.02
C ASN A 197 -0.79 21.73 -20.11
N GLY A 198 -1.03 21.10 -18.94
CA GLY A 198 -2.09 20.11 -18.71
C GLY A 198 -2.18 18.88 -19.61
N LYS A 199 -1.10 18.46 -20.28
CA LYS A 199 -1.13 17.23 -21.10
C LYS A 199 -0.29 16.15 -20.44
N LEU A 200 -0.86 14.95 -20.32
CA LEU A 200 -0.23 13.75 -19.73
C LEU A 200 1.21 13.52 -20.22
N LYS A 201 1.48 13.79 -21.51
CA LYS A 201 2.78 13.58 -22.16
C LYS A 201 3.92 14.43 -21.53
N PRO A 202 3.79 15.77 -21.41
CA PRO A 202 4.62 16.61 -20.55
C PRO A 202 4.91 16.11 -19.14
N CYS A 203 3.86 15.73 -18.40
CA CYS A 203 3.99 15.27 -17.01
C CYS A 203 4.78 13.95 -16.95
N LEU A 204 4.44 12.99 -17.82
CA LEU A 204 5.19 11.74 -17.96
C LEU A 204 6.64 11.99 -18.34
N ARG A 205 6.91 12.88 -19.30
CA ARG A 205 8.27 13.26 -19.68
C ARG A 205 9.05 13.85 -18.50
N THR A 206 8.41 14.68 -17.68
CA THR A 206 9.02 15.26 -16.47
C THR A 206 9.36 14.17 -15.45
N ILE A 207 8.42 13.27 -15.16
CA ILE A 207 8.64 12.13 -14.25
C ILE A 207 9.77 11.24 -14.76
N ILE A 208 9.78 10.89 -16.04
CA ILE A 208 10.85 10.10 -16.68
C ILE A 208 12.20 10.84 -16.60
N ASN A 209 12.24 12.16 -16.79
CA ASN A 209 13.49 12.90 -16.75
C ASN A 209 14.09 12.98 -15.34
N PHE A 210 13.26 13.19 -14.31
CA PHE A 210 13.73 13.32 -12.92
C PHE A 210 13.94 11.98 -12.24
N TYR A 211 13.00 11.07 -12.42
CA TYR A 211 12.94 9.80 -11.69
C TYR A 211 13.14 8.61 -12.60
N GLY A 212 13.10 8.77 -13.93
CA GLY A 212 13.15 7.65 -14.87
C GLY A 212 14.45 6.84 -14.84
N LYS A 213 15.59 7.44 -14.48
CA LYS A 213 16.81 6.65 -14.23
C LYS A 213 16.67 5.69 -13.05
N THR A 214 15.83 6.04 -12.07
CA THR A 214 15.53 5.21 -10.91
C THR A 214 14.37 4.26 -11.22
N LEU A 215 13.28 4.77 -11.82
CA LEU A 215 12.07 4.02 -12.14
C LEU A 215 12.28 2.98 -13.24
N PHE A 216 13.12 3.29 -14.24
CA PHE A 216 13.42 2.41 -15.37
C PHE A 216 14.85 1.89 -15.34
N ARG A 217 15.48 1.85 -14.16
CA ARG A 217 16.90 1.45 -14.04
C ARG A 217 17.13 0.10 -14.72
N ASN A 218 16.24 -0.86 -14.46
CA ASN A 218 16.36 -2.22 -14.95
C ASN A 218 16.13 -2.28 -16.47
N GLU A 219 15.21 -1.49 -17.01
CA GLU A 219 14.91 -1.39 -18.44
C GLU A 219 15.99 -0.64 -19.22
N ILE A 220 16.63 0.37 -18.60
CA ILE A 220 17.76 1.11 -19.15
C ILE A 220 19.00 0.21 -19.19
N GLU A 221 19.22 -0.62 -18.16
CA GLU A 221 20.30 -1.61 -18.12
C GLU A 221 20.07 -2.77 -19.11
N PHE A 222 18.82 -3.04 -19.52
CA PHE A 222 18.46 -4.11 -20.45
C PHE A 222 18.41 -3.70 -21.95
N ASP A 223 18.97 -2.54 -22.30
CA ASP A 223 19.07 -1.98 -23.65
C ASP A 223 17.73 -1.48 -24.25
N LEU A 224 17.56 -0.15 -24.17
CA LEU A 224 16.41 0.63 -24.64
C LEU A 224 16.06 0.41 -26.12
N GLU A 225 17.01 -0.01 -26.97
CA GLU A 225 16.81 -0.22 -28.41
C GLU A 225 15.79 -1.34 -28.71
N LYS A 226 15.61 -2.32 -27.82
CA LYS A 226 14.65 -3.42 -28.02
C LYS A 226 13.19 -3.01 -27.79
N PHE A 227 12.92 -1.91 -27.08
CA PHE A 227 11.57 -1.45 -26.79
C PHE A 227 10.90 -0.70 -27.97
N PHE A 228 11.69 -0.18 -28.92
CA PHE A 228 11.18 0.58 -30.07
C PHE A 228 11.04 -0.25 -31.36
N LEU A 229 11.20 -1.58 -31.27
CA LEU A 229 11.13 -2.52 -32.40
C LEU A 229 9.77 -3.22 -32.58
N VAL A 230 8.69 -2.69 -31.99
CA VAL A 230 7.30 -3.14 -32.26
C VAL A 230 6.53 -2.05 -32.99
#